data_AF-A0A8T1TVV5-F1
#
_entry.id   AF-A0A8T1TVV5-F1
#
_cell.length_a   1.000
_cell.length_b   1.000
_cell.length_c   1.000
_cell.angle_alpha   90.00
_cell.angle_beta   90.00
_cell.angle_gamma   90.00
#
_symmetry.space_group_name_H-M   'P 1'
#
loop_
_entity.id
_entity.type
_entity.pdbx_description
1 polymer ?
#
loop_
_entity_poly.entity_id
_entity_poly.type
_entity_poly.pdbx_seq_one_letter_code
_entity_poly.pdbx_strand_id
1 'polypeptide(L)'
;MTDSKPEMREFGRDLRRARTILIKIGTEIVHSPEGLLAMGQIGNIVEQIAMLHMRGHKIILVSSGSITIGKMVLRRQYLLSGSMQSHLGGQVEDNVEFYEKACAAAGQSGLQSLYEMLFSQYHLSCSQVLASDADFREPQVRENLKSTLGTLLDVGIIPVINENDVITRRTAPLLSGEKMAWDNDSLASLFAQEMQVDIMVIITDVDGIYTASSPSGEDRKLISRFKREQWIVELFALLWSRKPNREYFCALSPASG
;
A
#
# COMPACT_ATOMS: atom_id res chain seq x y z
N MET A 1 -6.67 -31.34 -2.25
CA MET A 1 -6.40 -30.46 -3.41
C MET A 1 -7.67 -29.68 -3.68
N THR A 2 -7.71 -28.39 -3.36
CA THR A 2 -8.85 -27.52 -3.63
C THR A 2 -8.85 -27.09 -5.09
N ASP A 3 -9.96 -27.34 -5.78
CA ASP A 3 -10.10 -27.01 -7.21
C ASP A 3 -10.30 -25.50 -7.35
N SER A 4 -9.18 -24.78 -7.50
CA SER A 4 -9.17 -23.31 -7.63
C SER A 4 -9.97 -22.87 -8.85
N LYS A 5 -10.85 -21.87 -8.67
CA LYS A 5 -11.68 -21.28 -9.75
C LYS A 5 -10.83 -20.98 -11.00
N PRO A 6 -11.36 -21.16 -12.22
CA PRO A 6 -10.58 -21.01 -13.45
C PRO A 6 -9.87 -19.65 -13.56
N GLU A 7 -10.51 -18.59 -13.06
CA GLU A 7 -9.97 -17.23 -13.05
C GLU A 7 -8.70 -17.11 -12.17
N MET A 8 -8.65 -17.78 -11.01
CA MET A 8 -7.43 -17.85 -10.16
C MET A 8 -6.29 -18.62 -10.83
N ARG A 9 -6.60 -19.53 -11.77
CA ARG A 9 -5.58 -20.22 -12.59
C ARG A 9 -5.06 -19.36 -13.72
N GLU A 10 -5.84 -18.38 -14.17
CA GLU A 10 -5.40 -17.33 -15.09
C GLU A 10 -4.47 -16.36 -14.36
N PHE A 11 -4.91 -15.78 -13.24
CA PHE A 11 -4.07 -14.92 -12.40
C PHE A 11 -2.73 -15.56 -12.04
N GLY A 12 -2.74 -16.81 -11.57
CA GLY A 12 -1.52 -17.52 -11.23
C GLY A 12 -0.59 -17.77 -12.43
N ARG A 13 -1.11 -17.84 -13.66
CA ARG A 13 -0.28 -17.90 -14.89
C ARG A 13 0.33 -16.54 -15.21
N ASP A 14 -0.42 -15.46 -15.07
CA ASP A 14 0.04 -14.13 -15.43
C ASP A 14 1.00 -13.57 -14.37
N LEU A 15 0.76 -13.84 -13.08
CA LEU A 15 1.71 -13.58 -12.00
C LEU A 15 3.05 -14.31 -12.20
N ARG A 16 3.04 -15.54 -12.74
CA ARG A 16 4.26 -16.28 -13.11
C ARG A 16 4.97 -15.74 -14.36
N ARG A 17 4.32 -14.88 -15.15
CA ARG A 17 4.87 -14.28 -16.38
C ARG A 17 5.32 -12.83 -16.17
N ALA A 18 4.72 -12.14 -15.22
CA ALA A 18 5.10 -10.79 -14.81
C ALA A 18 6.60 -10.73 -14.46
N ARG A 19 7.30 -9.74 -14.99
CA ARG A 19 8.70 -9.45 -14.63
C ARG A 19 8.74 -8.44 -13.50
N THR A 20 7.92 -7.40 -13.59
CA THR A 20 7.81 -6.34 -12.58
C THR A 20 6.40 -6.35 -11.98
N ILE A 21 6.33 -6.51 -10.67
CA ILE A 21 5.08 -6.55 -9.90
C ILE A 21 5.09 -5.40 -8.91
N LEU A 22 4.08 -4.53 -8.98
CA LEU A 22 3.79 -3.56 -7.91
C LEU A 22 2.82 -4.19 -6.91
N ILE A 23 2.99 -3.94 -5.62
CA ILE A 23 2.09 -4.39 -4.57
C ILE A 23 1.75 -3.17 -3.71
N LYS A 24 0.46 -2.84 -3.55
CA LYS A 24 -0.04 -1.79 -2.66
C LYS A 24 -0.66 -2.41 -1.41
N ILE A 25 -0.25 -1.95 -0.23
CA ILE A 25 -0.82 -2.33 1.06
C ILE A 25 -1.63 -1.14 1.58
N GLY A 26 -2.94 -1.33 1.75
CA GLY A 26 -3.85 -0.32 2.32
C GLY A 26 -3.64 -0.11 3.83
N THR A 27 -4.05 1.06 4.32
CA THR A 27 -3.86 1.47 5.73
C THR A 27 -4.41 0.46 6.73
N GLU A 28 -5.58 -0.12 6.47
CA GLU A 28 -6.25 -1.08 7.36
C GLU A 28 -5.52 -2.43 7.46
N ILE A 29 -4.63 -2.76 6.52
CA ILE A 29 -3.79 -3.98 6.54
C ILE A 29 -2.53 -3.79 7.40
N VAL A 30 -2.13 -2.54 7.62
CA VAL A 30 -0.98 -2.18 8.46
C VAL A 30 -1.37 -2.15 9.94
N HIS A 31 -2.67 -2.14 10.28
CA HIS A 31 -3.17 -1.95 11.64
C HIS A 31 -4.08 -3.08 12.12
N SER A 32 -3.97 -3.36 13.42
CA SER A 32 -4.89 -4.21 14.16
C SER A 32 -6.12 -3.39 14.61
N PRO A 33 -7.26 -4.04 14.91
CA PRO A 33 -8.44 -3.37 15.45
C PRO A 33 -8.18 -2.56 16.73
N GLU A 34 -7.12 -2.89 17.47
CA GLU A 34 -6.68 -2.23 18.69
C GLU A 34 -5.80 -0.98 18.42
N GLY A 35 -5.59 -0.62 17.16
CA GLY A 35 -4.77 0.53 16.74
C GLY A 35 -3.25 0.29 16.81
N LEU A 36 -2.82 -0.94 17.08
CA LEU A 36 -1.41 -1.36 17.01
C LEU A 36 -1.06 -1.80 15.58
N LEU A 37 0.23 -1.97 15.28
CA LEU A 37 0.69 -2.55 14.01
C LEU A 37 0.27 -4.02 13.85
N ALA A 38 -0.30 -4.39 12.70
CA ALA A 38 -0.69 -5.75 12.35
C ALA A 38 0.53 -6.61 11.93
N MET A 39 1.52 -6.73 12.82
CA MET A 39 2.82 -7.38 12.57
C MET A 39 2.72 -8.75 11.87
N GLY A 40 1.75 -9.58 12.25
CA GLY A 40 1.54 -10.90 11.62
C GLY A 40 1.04 -10.81 10.17
N GLN A 41 0.19 -9.83 9.83
CA GLN A 41 -0.27 -9.62 8.46
C GLN A 41 0.86 -9.08 7.59
N ILE A 42 1.57 -8.05 8.07
CA ILE A 42 2.70 -7.45 7.35
C ILE A 42 3.81 -8.51 7.15
N GLY A 43 4.10 -9.33 8.16
CA GLY A 43 5.04 -10.45 8.06
C GLY A 43 4.66 -11.47 6.99
N ASN A 44 3.41 -11.93 6.96
CA ASN A 44 2.91 -12.87 5.94
C ASN A 44 2.94 -12.27 4.52
N ILE A 45 2.75 -10.96 4.37
CA ILE A 45 2.85 -10.29 3.08
C ILE A 45 4.33 -10.18 2.66
N VAL A 46 5.23 -9.82 3.57
CA VAL A 46 6.68 -9.77 3.30
C VAL A 46 7.25 -11.14 2.94
N GLU A 47 6.80 -12.22 3.59
CA GLU A 47 7.15 -13.60 3.21
C GLU A 47 6.74 -13.91 1.75
N GLN A 48 5.52 -13.55 1.36
CA GLN A 48 5.05 -13.76 -0.01
C GLN A 48 5.78 -12.89 -1.03
N ILE A 49 6.11 -11.65 -0.68
CA ILE A 49 6.97 -10.78 -1.49
C ILE A 49 8.36 -11.42 -1.66
N ALA A 50 8.95 -11.95 -0.59
CA ALA A 50 10.24 -12.62 -0.65
C ALA A 50 10.19 -13.87 -1.55
N MET A 51 9.14 -14.68 -1.46
CA MET A 51 8.93 -15.82 -2.36
C MET A 51 8.77 -15.42 -3.83
N LEU A 52 8.20 -14.25 -4.14
CA LEU A 52 8.12 -13.73 -5.50
C LEU A 52 9.49 -13.21 -5.97
N HIS A 53 10.19 -12.45 -5.13
CA HIS A 53 11.54 -11.95 -5.41
C HIS A 53 12.52 -13.10 -5.72
N MET A 54 12.53 -14.15 -4.88
CA MET A 54 13.34 -15.36 -5.09
C MET A 54 13.00 -16.13 -6.39
N ARG A 55 11.83 -15.90 -6.99
CA ARG A 55 11.45 -16.45 -8.31
C ARG A 55 11.91 -15.58 -9.49
N GLY A 56 12.61 -14.48 -9.22
CA GLY A 56 13.14 -13.55 -10.22
C GLY A 56 12.19 -12.39 -10.56
N HIS A 57 11.12 -12.18 -9.80
CA HIS A 57 10.22 -11.03 -9.99
C HIS A 57 10.81 -9.77 -9.35
N LYS A 58 10.86 -8.67 -10.11
CA LYS A 58 11.17 -7.33 -9.62
C LYS A 58 9.95 -6.79 -8.85
N ILE A 59 10.09 -6.53 -7.55
CA ILE A 59 8.97 -6.07 -6.71
C ILE A 59 9.10 -4.60 -6.37
N ILE A 60 8.00 -3.85 -6.55
CA ILE A 60 7.79 -2.51 -6.02
C ILE A 60 6.72 -2.60 -4.93
N LEU A 61 6.96 -2.05 -3.74
CA LEU A 61 5.99 -1.98 -2.66
C LEU A 61 5.49 -0.54 -2.50
N VAL A 62 4.18 -0.34 -2.39
CA VAL A 62 3.54 0.91 -1.98
C VAL A 62 2.82 0.66 -0.66
N SER A 63 3.14 1.40 0.38
CA SER A 63 2.56 1.19 1.72
C SER A 63 1.98 2.48 2.29
N SER A 64 0.75 2.41 2.81
CA SER A 64 0.21 3.41 3.72
C SER A 64 0.67 3.17 5.17
N GLY A 65 0.21 4.01 6.12
CA GLY A 65 0.29 3.77 7.56
C GLY A 65 1.21 4.68 8.38
N SER A 66 2.01 5.53 7.73
CA SER A 66 2.86 6.55 8.35
C SER A 66 2.13 7.36 9.44
N ILE A 67 0.97 7.92 9.11
CA ILE A 67 0.18 8.78 10.00
C ILE A 67 -0.26 8.04 11.27
N THR A 68 -0.70 6.78 11.18
CA THR A 68 -1.22 6.04 12.34
C THR A 68 -0.10 5.63 13.30
N ILE A 69 1.03 5.14 12.78
CA ILE A 69 2.26 4.93 13.57
C ILE A 69 2.67 6.24 14.25
N GLY A 70 2.61 7.34 13.51
CA GLY A 70 2.82 8.69 14.02
C GLY A 70 1.94 9.04 15.21
N LYS A 71 0.61 8.87 15.09
CA LYS A 71 -0.36 9.12 16.17
C LYS A 71 0.01 8.33 17.44
N MET A 72 0.49 7.09 17.33
CA MET A 72 1.01 6.32 18.47
C MET A 72 2.30 6.91 19.06
N VAL A 73 3.27 7.28 18.21
CA VAL A 73 4.56 7.86 18.63
C VAL A 73 4.35 9.19 19.36
N LEU A 74 3.55 10.10 18.79
CA LEU A 74 3.25 11.39 19.41
C LEU A 74 2.46 11.21 20.70
N ARG A 75 1.43 10.33 20.74
CA ARG A 75 0.68 10.06 21.98
C ARG A 75 1.59 9.53 23.09
N ARG A 76 2.48 8.58 22.77
CA ARG A 76 3.46 8.06 23.72
C ARG A 76 4.37 9.17 24.26
N GLN A 77 4.91 10.01 23.39
CA GLN A 77 5.79 11.11 23.83
C GLN A 77 5.03 12.16 24.64
N TYR A 78 3.82 12.52 24.23
CA TYR A 78 2.95 13.44 24.97
C TYR A 78 2.66 12.93 26.39
N LEU A 79 2.31 11.64 26.55
CA LEU A 79 2.10 11.03 27.87
C LEU A 79 3.37 11.01 28.73
N LEU A 80 4.53 10.76 28.13
CA LEU A 80 5.83 10.82 28.83
C LEU A 80 6.16 12.25 29.29
N SER A 81 6.04 13.26 28.42
CA SER A 81 6.23 14.67 28.80
C SER A 81 5.17 15.16 29.79
N GLY A 82 3.93 14.71 29.63
CA GLY A 82 2.81 14.98 30.52
C GLY A 82 3.04 14.44 31.92
N SER A 83 3.58 13.22 32.04
CA SER A 83 3.96 12.65 33.34
C SER A 83 5.03 13.47 34.08
N MET A 84 5.92 14.17 33.35
CA MET A 84 6.83 15.14 33.96
C MET A 84 6.12 16.43 34.36
N GLN A 85 5.18 16.93 33.55
CA GLN A 85 4.36 18.11 33.89
C GLN A 85 3.42 17.86 35.07
N SER A 86 2.84 16.66 35.23
CA SER A 86 1.99 16.31 36.38
C SER A 86 2.77 16.29 37.69
N HIS A 87 4.03 15.82 37.69
CA HIS A 87 4.93 15.96 38.85
C HIS A 87 5.28 17.43 39.17
N LEU A 88 5.05 18.35 38.22
CA LEU A 88 5.22 19.81 38.37
C LEU A 88 3.89 20.57 38.52
N GLY A 89 2.76 19.87 38.70
CA GLY A 89 1.44 20.45 38.95
C GLY A 89 0.57 20.74 37.71
N GLY A 90 0.97 20.30 36.51
CA GLY A 90 0.19 20.45 35.28
C GLY A 90 -0.85 19.34 35.08
N GLN A 91 -1.99 19.69 34.46
CA GLN A 91 -2.97 18.70 33.97
C GLN A 91 -2.56 18.18 32.58
N VAL A 92 -2.82 16.90 32.34
CA VAL A 92 -2.61 16.22 31.05
C VAL A 92 -3.99 15.92 30.47
N GLU A 93 -4.25 16.34 29.24
CA GLU A 93 -5.51 16.05 28.55
C GLU A 93 -5.44 14.65 27.92
N ASP A 94 -6.42 13.78 28.19
CA ASP A 94 -6.45 12.41 27.64
C ASP A 94 -6.66 12.36 26.11
N ASN A 95 -7.22 13.44 25.55
CA ASN A 95 -7.67 13.55 24.15
C ASN A 95 -6.93 14.68 23.41
N VAL A 96 -5.65 14.48 23.10
CA VAL A 96 -4.89 15.38 22.21
C VAL A 96 -5.09 15.00 20.75
N GLU A 97 -5.54 15.95 19.94
CA GLU A 97 -5.49 15.86 18.49
C GLU A 97 -4.10 16.27 17.98
N PHE A 98 -3.45 15.37 17.23
CA PHE A 98 -2.14 15.63 16.64
C PHE A 98 -2.25 16.02 15.17
N TYR A 99 -1.50 17.05 14.76
CA TYR A 99 -1.42 17.49 13.37
C TYR A 99 -0.93 16.35 12.47
N GLU A 100 -1.72 15.97 11.46
CA GLU A 100 -1.50 14.71 10.72
C GLU A 100 -0.15 14.64 10.01
N LYS A 101 0.38 15.78 9.55
CA LYS A 101 1.72 15.83 8.93
C LYS A 101 2.85 15.60 9.93
N ALA A 102 2.69 16.04 11.18
CA ALA A 102 3.64 15.73 12.24
C ALA A 102 3.59 14.24 12.59
N CYS A 103 2.39 13.64 12.55
CA CYS A 103 2.23 12.19 12.65
C CYS A 103 2.94 11.46 11.50
N ALA A 104 2.68 11.83 10.24
CA ALA A 104 3.36 11.22 9.10
C ALA A 104 4.88 11.28 9.22
N ALA A 105 5.44 12.45 9.56
CA ALA A 105 6.87 12.63 9.78
C ALA A 105 7.42 11.72 10.90
N ALA A 106 6.70 11.60 12.03
CA ALA A 106 7.12 10.80 13.17
C ALA A 106 6.96 9.28 12.95
N GLY A 107 6.02 8.86 12.10
CA GLY A 107 5.75 7.45 11.83
C GLY A 107 6.44 6.86 10.60
N GLN A 108 6.82 7.69 9.61
CA GLN A 108 7.41 7.22 8.36
C GLN A 108 8.74 6.47 8.57
N SER A 109 9.61 6.94 9.46
CA SER A 109 10.86 6.24 9.80
C SER A 109 10.60 4.90 10.49
N GLY A 110 9.56 4.81 11.32
CA GLY A 110 9.12 3.54 11.93
C GLY A 110 8.57 2.55 10.91
N LEU A 111 7.77 3.01 9.95
CA LEU A 111 7.25 2.19 8.85
C LEU A 111 8.39 1.63 7.99
N GLN A 112 9.36 2.48 7.63
CA GLN A 112 10.53 2.07 6.85
C GLN A 112 11.39 1.05 7.62
N SER A 113 11.70 1.32 8.90
CA SER A 113 12.48 0.44 9.77
C SER A 113 11.82 -0.94 9.94
N LEU A 114 10.48 -0.98 9.97
CA LEU A 114 9.71 -2.23 10.01
C LEU A 114 9.92 -3.07 8.73
N TYR A 115 9.81 -2.46 7.55
CA TYR A 115 10.05 -3.20 6.31
C TYR A 115 11.50 -3.65 6.18
N GLU A 116 12.47 -2.81 6.54
CA GLU A 116 13.89 -3.18 6.57
C GLU A 116 14.14 -4.38 7.49
N MET A 117 13.58 -4.37 8.70
CA MET A 117 13.65 -5.50 9.63
C MET A 117 13.07 -6.78 9.01
N LEU A 118 11.86 -6.72 8.45
CA LEU A 118 11.18 -7.90 7.91
C LEU A 118 11.87 -8.45 6.65
N PHE A 119 12.28 -7.59 5.71
CA PHE A 119 13.00 -8.02 4.50
C PHE A 119 14.39 -8.58 4.82
N SER A 120 15.08 -8.06 5.84
CA SER A 120 16.38 -8.58 6.26
C SER A 120 16.36 -10.05 6.68
N GLN A 121 15.23 -10.55 7.22
CA GLN A 121 15.06 -11.97 7.58
C GLN A 121 15.17 -12.89 6.35
N TYR A 122 14.77 -12.38 5.18
CA TYR A 122 14.85 -13.07 3.89
C TYR A 122 16.12 -12.72 3.10
N HIS A 123 17.08 -12.03 3.72
CA HIS A 123 18.31 -11.52 3.09
C HIS A 123 18.03 -10.54 1.94
N LEU A 124 16.87 -9.88 1.96
CA LEU A 124 16.47 -8.89 0.99
C LEU A 124 16.71 -7.49 1.54
N SER A 125 17.15 -6.59 0.67
CA SER A 125 17.26 -5.16 0.97
C SER A 125 16.09 -4.40 0.36
N CYS A 126 15.60 -3.41 1.09
CA CYS A 126 14.59 -2.48 0.59
C CYS A 126 15.09 -1.04 0.72
N SER A 127 14.43 -0.09 0.05
CA SER A 127 14.83 1.31 0.04
C SER A 127 13.62 2.24 0.09
N GLN A 128 13.67 3.26 0.95
CA GLN A 128 12.60 4.25 1.04
C GLN A 128 12.53 5.13 -0.21
N VAL A 129 11.33 5.33 -0.74
CA VAL A 129 11.00 6.35 -1.74
C VAL A 129 9.80 7.15 -1.24
N LEU A 130 9.92 8.47 -1.23
CA LEU A 130 8.82 9.39 -0.93
C LEU A 130 8.49 10.21 -2.18
N ALA A 131 7.21 10.27 -2.54
CA ALA A 131 6.72 11.01 -3.70
C ALA A 131 5.35 11.64 -3.42
N SER A 132 4.95 12.59 -4.26
CA SER A 132 3.63 13.23 -4.26
C SER A 132 3.04 13.22 -5.68
N ASP A 133 1.73 13.43 -5.82
CA ASP A 133 1.10 13.52 -7.15
C ASP A 133 1.57 14.73 -7.99
N ALA A 134 2.26 15.70 -7.35
CA ALA A 134 2.88 16.83 -8.04
C ALA A 134 4.18 16.41 -8.75
N ASP A 135 4.93 15.46 -8.20
CA ASP A 135 6.22 15.00 -8.76
C ASP A 135 6.03 14.31 -10.13
N PHE A 136 4.86 13.69 -10.34
CA PHE A 136 4.44 13.10 -11.62
C PHE A 136 3.95 14.13 -12.66
N ARG A 137 4.00 15.43 -12.35
CA ARG A 137 3.65 16.50 -13.31
C ARG A 137 4.89 17.12 -13.95
N GLU A 138 6.05 17.01 -13.30
CA GLU A 138 7.30 17.58 -13.77
C GLU A 138 8.14 16.53 -14.54
N PRO A 139 8.40 16.70 -15.84
CA PRO A 139 9.06 15.67 -16.65
C PRO A 139 10.42 15.22 -16.11
N GLN A 140 11.23 16.15 -15.62
CA GLN A 140 12.57 15.83 -15.10
C GLN A 140 12.51 15.02 -13.80
N VAL A 141 11.52 15.28 -12.95
CA VAL A 141 11.34 14.55 -11.68
C VAL A 141 10.87 13.12 -11.96
N ARG A 142 9.97 12.92 -12.94
CA ARG A 142 9.58 11.59 -13.43
C ARG A 142 10.75 10.78 -13.98
N GLU A 143 11.60 11.39 -14.80
CA GLU A 143 12.79 10.73 -15.35
C GLU A 143 13.77 10.31 -14.24
N ASN A 144 13.97 11.18 -13.24
CA ASN A 144 14.78 10.88 -12.06
C ASN A 144 14.18 9.73 -11.23
N LEU A 145 12.87 9.74 -10.97
CA LEU A 145 12.17 8.64 -10.29
C LEU A 145 12.33 7.32 -11.05
N LYS A 146 12.06 7.32 -12.35
CA LYS A 146 12.18 6.13 -13.21
C LYS A 146 13.60 5.56 -13.22
N SER A 147 14.61 6.43 -13.35
CA SER A 147 16.02 6.02 -13.33
C SER A 147 16.44 5.47 -11.97
N THR A 148 15.96 6.08 -10.89
CA THR A 148 16.23 5.64 -9.50
C THR A 148 15.61 4.26 -9.24
N LEU A 149 14.30 4.09 -9.49
CA LEU A 149 13.62 2.82 -9.29
C LEU A 149 14.16 1.73 -10.22
N GLY A 150 14.49 2.06 -11.48
CA GLY A 150 15.13 1.12 -12.40
C GLY A 150 16.44 0.58 -11.83
N THR A 151 17.33 1.48 -11.38
CA THR A 151 18.63 1.12 -10.76
C THR A 151 18.45 0.24 -9.52
N LEU A 152 17.51 0.59 -8.62
CA LEU A 152 17.22 -0.19 -7.42
C LEU A 152 16.75 -1.62 -7.76
N LEU A 153 15.81 -1.74 -8.71
CA LEU A 153 15.28 -3.03 -9.15
C LEU A 153 16.30 -3.87 -9.92
N ASP A 154 17.26 -3.24 -10.63
CA ASP A 154 18.34 -3.93 -11.35
C ASP A 154 19.35 -4.58 -10.40
N VAL A 155 19.59 -3.99 -9.21
CA VAL A 155 20.41 -4.61 -8.14
C VAL A 155 19.58 -5.46 -7.17
N GLY A 156 18.29 -5.66 -7.43
CA GLY A 156 17.40 -6.49 -6.62
C GLY A 156 16.93 -5.85 -5.31
N ILE A 157 17.11 -4.55 -5.11
CA ILE A 157 16.52 -3.83 -3.97
C ILE A 157 15.03 -3.61 -4.22
N ILE A 158 14.20 -3.82 -3.20
CA ILE A 158 12.74 -3.59 -3.24
C ILE A 158 12.45 -2.11 -2.87
N PRO A 159 11.96 -1.26 -3.78
CA PRO A 159 11.55 0.10 -3.42
C PRO A 159 10.28 0.04 -2.55
N VAL A 160 10.32 0.69 -1.39
CA VAL A 160 9.17 0.91 -0.50
C VAL A 160 8.75 2.36 -0.63
N ILE A 161 7.62 2.55 -1.30
CA ILE A 161 7.06 3.82 -1.69
C ILE A 161 5.97 4.22 -0.69
N ASN A 162 5.98 5.47 -0.25
CA ASN A 162 4.84 6.10 0.42
C ASN A 162 4.71 7.56 -0.06
N GLU A 163 3.55 8.17 0.22
CA GLU A 163 3.34 9.59 -0.03
C GLU A 163 4.21 10.47 0.90
N ASN A 164 4.72 11.59 0.36
CA ASN A 164 5.41 12.62 1.14
C ASN A 164 4.41 13.56 1.84
N ASP A 165 3.59 12.99 2.74
CA ASP A 165 2.51 13.64 3.49
C ASP A 165 2.91 15.01 4.10
N VAL A 166 4.18 15.16 4.50
CA VAL A 166 4.72 16.38 5.11
C VAL A 166 4.62 17.57 4.15
N ILE A 167 4.93 17.40 2.87
CA ILE A 167 4.91 18.48 1.87
C ILE A 167 3.71 18.43 0.93
N THR A 168 3.01 17.29 0.84
CA THR A 168 1.78 17.14 0.05
C THR A 168 0.77 18.23 0.39
N ARG A 169 0.22 18.89 -0.63
CA ARG A 169 -0.71 20.03 -0.47
C ARG A 169 -2.18 19.63 -0.27
N ARG A 170 -2.49 18.33 -0.26
CA ARG A 170 -3.87 17.84 -0.05
C ARG A 170 -4.31 18.15 1.38
N THR A 171 -5.33 19.00 1.49
CA THR A 171 -6.05 19.31 2.75
C THR A 171 -7.47 18.75 2.76
N ALA A 172 -7.93 18.23 1.61
CA ALA A 172 -9.18 17.52 1.41
C ALA A 172 -9.05 16.63 0.16
N PRO A 173 -9.93 15.64 -0.05
CA PRO A 173 -9.96 14.87 -1.28
C PRO A 173 -10.26 15.74 -2.50
N LEU A 174 -9.60 15.46 -3.63
CA LEU A 174 -9.84 16.17 -4.89
C LEU A 174 -11.15 15.70 -5.53
N LEU A 175 -12.25 16.36 -5.16
CA LEU A 175 -13.51 16.39 -5.91
C LEU A 175 -13.48 17.53 -6.95
N SER A 176 -12.56 17.44 -7.91
CA SER A 176 -12.57 18.29 -9.12
C SER A 176 -12.65 17.43 -10.37
N GLY A 177 -13.44 17.88 -11.34
CA GLY A 177 -14.23 17.03 -12.24
C GLY A 177 -13.50 16.07 -13.20
N GLU A 178 -12.17 16.01 -13.21
CA GLU A 178 -11.41 15.21 -14.18
C GLU A 178 -10.25 14.38 -13.59
N LYS A 179 -9.92 14.48 -12.29
CA LYS A 179 -8.83 13.71 -11.67
C LYS A 179 -9.16 13.18 -10.28
N MET A 180 -9.61 11.92 -10.23
CA MET A 180 -9.70 11.13 -9.01
C MET A 180 -8.30 10.71 -8.52
N ALA A 181 -7.58 11.64 -7.90
CA ALA A 181 -6.37 11.33 -7.13
C ALA A 181 -6.74 11.20 -5.64
N TRP A 182 -7.12 9.98 -5.24
CA TRP A 182 -7.47 9.60 -3.87
C TRP A 182 -6.48 8.55 -3.36
N ASP A 183 -5.86 8.83 -2.21
CA ASP A 183 -4.94 7.95 -1.46
C ASP A 183 -3.74 7.37 -2.25
N ASN A 184 -2.92 6.57 -1.55
CA ASN A 184 -1.81 5.77 -2.10
C ASN A 184 -2.22 4.81 -3.24
N ASP A 185 -3.51 4.54 -3.48
CA ASP A 185 -3.96 3.82 -4.69
C ASP A 185 -3.67 4.62 -5.97
N SER A 186 -3.80 5.95 -5.89
CA SER A 186 -3.49 6.85 -6.99
C SER A 186 -1.97 6.96 -7.20
N LEU A 187 -1.21 6.97 -6.10
CA LEU A 187 0.26 6.93 -6.14
C LEU A 187 0.75 5.60 -6.75
N ALA A 188 0.19 4.47 -6.32
CA ALA A 188 0.47 3.15 -6.88
C ALA A 188 0.16 3.09 -8.38
N SER A 189 -0.95 3.67 -8.82
CA SER A 189 -1.33 3.74 -10.24
C SER A 189 -0.34 4.58 -11.06
N LEU A 190 0.13 5.70 -10.53
CA LEU A 190 1.15 6.54 -11.17
C LEU A 190 2.49 5.79 -11.30
N PHE A 191 2.97 5.14 -10.23
CA PHE A 191 4.18 4.32 -10.30
C PHE A 191 4.03 3.11 -11.22
N ALA A 192 2.87 2.46 -11.24
CA ALA A 192 2.57 1.36 -12.15
C ALA A 192 2.69 1.78 -13.62
N GLN A 193 2.20 2.98 -13.96
CA GLN A 193 2.33 3.57 -15.29
C GLN A 193 3.77 3.94 -15.65
N GLU A 194 4.47 4.70 -14.79
CA GLU A 194 5.83 5.18 -15.08
C GLU A 194 6.86 4.05 -15.18
N MET A 195 6.73 3.03 -14.33
CA MET A 195 7.59 1.86 -14.27
C MET A 195 7.17 0.73 -15.22
N GLN A 196 6.05 0.89 -15.95
CA GLN A 196 5.52 -0.09 -16.89
C GLN A 196 5.38 -1.49 -16.27
N VAL A 197 4.77 -1.56 -15.08
CA VAL A 197 4.66 -2.80 -14.32
C VAL A 197 3.70 -3.78 -14.99
N ASP A 198 4.04 -5.06 -15.03
CA ASP A 198 3.22 -6.08 -15.68
C ASP A 198 1.95 -6.39 -14.86
N ILE A 199 2.02 -6.29 -13.53
CA ILE A 199 0.89 -6.45 -12.61
C ILE A 199 1.07 -5.51 -11.40
N MET A 200 -0.01 -4.87 -10.97
CA MET A 200 -0.16 -4.13 -9.72
C MET A 200 -1.19 -4.84 -8.85
N VAL A 201 -0.77 -5.42 -7.72
CA VAL A 201 -1.64 -6.08 -6.74
C VAL A 201 -2.06 -5.08 -5.67
N ILE A 202 -3.36 -4.90 -5.43
CA ILE A 202 -3.89 -4.10 -4.33
C ILE A 202 -4.36 -5.04 -3.22
N ILE A 203 -3.78 -4.88 -2.03
CA ILE A 203 -4.16 -5.57 -0.79
C ILE A 203 -4.96 -4.57 0.06
N THR A 204 -6.22 -4.89 0.28
CA THR A 204 -7.22 -4.04 0.95
C THR A 204 -8.15 -4.90 1.82
N ASP A 205 -8.80 -4.24 2.77
CA ASP A 205 -9.77 -4.80 3.71
C ASP A 205 -11.16 -5.07 3.10
N VAL A 206 -11.45 -4.47 1.93
CA VAL A 206 -12.70 -4.72 1.20
C VAL A 206 -12.59 -5.92 0.24
N ASP A 207 -13.70 -6.61 0.04
CA ASP A 207 -13.73 -7.87 -0.70
C ASP A 207 -13.38 -7.76 -2.21
N GLY A 208 -13.26 -6.53 -2.75
CA GLY A 208 -13.05 -6.23 -4.16
C GLY A 208 -14.01 -5.14 -4.66
N ILE A 209 -14.02 -4.89 -5.98
CA ILE A 209 -14.96 -3.94 -6.61
C ILE A 209 -16.23 -4.67 -7.01
N TYR A 210 -17.36 -4.09 -6.67
CA TYR A 210 -18.69 -4.61 -6.94
C TYR A 210 -19.38 -3.85 -8.08
N THR A 211 -20.30 -4.51 -8.78
CA THR A 211 -21.21 -3.84 -9.72
C THR A 211 -22.03 -2.76 -9.00
N ALA A 212 -22.36 -1.68 -9.71
CA ALA A 212 -23.27 -0.66 -9.20
C ALA A 212 -24.57 -1.31 -8.70
N SER A 213 -25.12 -0.79 -7.60
CA SER A 213 -26.39 -1.28 -7.05
C SER A 213 -27.51 -0.87 -7.99
N SER A 214 -28.29 -1.83 -8.50
CA SER A 214 -29.51 -1.51 -9.24
C SER A 214 -30.46 -0.73 -8.31
N PRO A 215 -31.22 0.27 -8.80
CA PRO A 215 -32.27 0.95 -8.03
C PRO A 215 -33.33 -0.01 -7.47
N SER A 216 -33.45 -1.22 -8.04
CA SER A 216 -34.35 -2.30 -7.59
C SER A 216 -33.80 -3.16 -6.44
N GLY A 217 -32.57 -2.92 -5.96
CA GLY A 217 -31.99 -3.64 -4.82
C GLY A 217 -31.43 -5.04 -5.13
N GLU A 218 -31.10 -5.35 -6.39
CA GLU A 218 -30.42 -6.61 -6.72
C GLU A 218 -29.00 -6.73 -6.13
N ASP A 219 -28.60 -7.97 -5.85
CA ASP A 219 -27.31 -8.33 -5.27
C ASP A 219 -26.14 -7.70 -6.03
N ARG A 220 -25.30 -6.99 -5.28
CA ARG A 220 -23.99 -6.50 -5.74
C ARG A 220 -23.12 -7.69 -6.13
N LYS A 221 -22.82 -7.82 -7.43
CA LYS A 221 -21.92 -8.87 -7.92
C LYS A 221 -20.48 -8.38 -7.83
N LEU A 222 -19.61 -9.17 -7.21
CA LEU A 222 -18.17 -8.96 -7.30
C LEU A 222 -17.75 -9.02 -8.77
N ILE A 223 -17.05 -8.00 -9.24
CA ILE A 223 -16.43 -8.00 -10.56
C ILE A 223 -15.11 -8.78 -10.40
N SER A 224 -14.94 -9.90 -11.09
CA SER A 224 -13.68 -10.69 -11.05
C SER A 224 -12.62 -10.19 -12.02
N ARG A 225 -13.04 -9.50 -13.09
CA ARG A 225 -12.18 -8.90 -14.12
C ARG A 225 -12.88 -7.71 -14.76
N PHE A 226 -12.21 -6.56 -14.80
CA PHE A 226 -12.64 -5.34 -15.47
C PHE A 226 -11.61 -4.98 -16.53
N LYS A 227 -12.02 -4.74 -17.77
CA LYS A 227 -11.13 -4.29 -18.84
C LYS A 227 -11.55 -2.91 -19.29
N ARG A 228 -10.73 -1.91 -19.00
CA ARG A 228 -10.80 -0.59 -19.64
C ARG A 228 -9.83 -0.57 -20.82
N GLU A 229 -10.04 0.34 -21.76
CA GLU A 229 -9.39 0.35 -23.09
C GLU A 229 -7.84 0.37 -23.09
N GLN A 230 -7.19 0.56 -21.93
CA GLN A 230 -5.73 0.53 -21.76
C GLN A 230 -5.25 -0.40 -20.61
N TRP A 231 -6.15 -0.95 -19.77
CA TRP A 231 -5.80 -1.70 -18.56
C TRP A 231 -6.77 -2.86 -18.29
N ILE A 232 -6.24 -4.03 -17.94
CA ILE A 232 -7.00 -5.20 -17.46
C ILE A 232 -6.89 -5.26 -15.93
N VAL A 233 -7.90 -4.72 -15.26
CA VAL A 233 -8.10 -4.74 -13.82
C VAL A 233 -8.67 -6.10 -13.39
N GLU A 234 -7.80 -7.07 -13.13
CA GLU A 234 -8.17 -8.40 -12.64
C GLU A 234 -8.48 -8.42 -11.14
N LEU A 235 -9.70 -7.96 -10.83
CA LEU A 235 -10.29 -7.86 -9.50
C LEU A 235 -10.50 -9.21 -8.82
N PHE A 236 -9.41 -9.85 -8.44
CA PHE A 236 -9.47 -11.05 -7.63
C PHE A 236 -9.89 -10.76 -6.19
N ALA A 237 -10.33 -11.85 -5.57
CA ALA A 237 -10.82 -11.88 -4.22
C ALA A 237 -10.69 -13.29 -3.64
N LEU A 238 -10.36 -13.43 -2.34
CA LEU A 238 -10.55 -14.73 -1.68
C LEU A 238 -10.77 -14.73 -0.17
N LEU A 239 -10.00 -14.01 0.68
CA LEU A 239 -10.29 -13.66 2.10
C LEU A 239 -9.08 -13.15 2.94
N TRP A 240 -9.25 -12.07 3.73
CA TRP A 240 -9.09 -12.11 5.18
C TRP A 240 -10.51 -11.99 5.72
N SER A 241 -10.86 -12.84 6.67
CA SER A 241 -12.00 -12.63 7.55
C SER A 241 -11.63 -13.24 8.89
N ARG A 242 -12.46 -13.01 9.89
CA ARG A 242 -12.35 -13.54 11.26
C ARG A 242 -12.56 -15.07 11.34
N LYS A 243 -12.21 -15.84 10.30
CA LYS A 243 -12.24 -17.32 10.25
C LYS A 243 -10.94 -17.87 9.63
N PRO A 244 -10.32 -18.93 10.18
CA PRO A 244 -8.84 -19.02 10.16
C PRO A 244 -8.20 -19.71 8.93
N ASN A 245 -8.69 -19.55 7.68
CA ASN A 245 -8.31 -20.51 6.62
C ASN A 245 -8.34 -20.08 5.10
N ARG A 246 -8.24 -18.80 4.71
CA ARG A 246 -8.21 -18.33 3.27
C ARG A 246 -7.44 -16.97 3.08
N GLU A 247 -7.10 -16.55 1.84
CA GLU A 247 -6.07 -15.51 1.49
C GLU A 247 -6.48 -14.43 0.42
N TYR A 248 -6.44 -13.11 0.69
CA TYR A 248 -7.00 -12.01 -0.17
C TYR A 248 -6.01 -11.27 -1.09
N PHE A 249 -6.34 -11.09 -2.40
CA PHE A 249 -5.66 -10.16 -3.32
C PHE A 249 -6.55 -9.66 -4.47
N CYS A 250 -6.50 -8.35 -4.79
CA CYS A 250 -6.98 -7.75 -6.05
C CYS A 250 -5.78 -7.45 -6.96
N ALA A 251 -5.90 -7.55 -8.30
CA ALA A 251 -4.79 -7.27 -9.22
C ALA A 251 -5.18 -6.40 -10.44
N LEU A 252 -4.21 -5.68 -11.00
CA LEU A 252 -4.36 -4.72 -12.09
C LEU A 252 -3.18 -4.89 -13.07
N SER A 253 -3.41 -5.38 -14.28
CA SER A 253 -2.37 -5.58 -15.31
C SER A 253 -2.57 -4.60 -16.48
N PRO A 254 -1.52 -4.13 -17.17
CA PRO A 254 -1.67 -3.44 -18.45
C PRO A 254 -2.40 -4.33 -19.45
N ALA A 255 -3.18 -3.73 -20.37
CA ALA A 255 -3.72 -4.52 -21.47
C ALA A 255 -2.59 -4.98 -22.39
N SER A 256 -2.42 -6.30 -22.55
CA SER A 256 -1.65 -6.85 -23.66
C SER A 256 -2.33 -6.46 -24.98
N GLY A 257 -1.57 -5.79 -25.84
CA GLY A 257 -1.96 -5.46 -27.22
C GLY A 257 -1.90 -6.66 -28.14
#